data_AF-A0A7X8L0Y6-F1
#
_entry.id   AF-A0A7X8L0Y6-F1
#
_cell.length_a   1.000
_cell.length_b   1.000
_cell.length_c   1.000
_cell.angle_alpha   90.00
_cell.angle_beta   90.00
_cell.angle_gamma   90.00
#
_symmetry.space_group_name_H-M   'P 1'
#
loop_
_entity.id
_entity.type
_entity.pdbx_description
1 polymer ?
#
loop_
_entity_poly.entity_id
_entity_poly.type
_entity_poly.pdbx_seq_one_letter_code
_entity_poly.pdbx_strand_id
1 'polypeptide(L)'
;FVINWEDDGRDIRAYKKRPGGSRSGVSNYTYYFREAVTWSLISSSTFSIRYREPGSIHDVAGMSAFAKDQDDLFYILGLMGTKLSDHVLQMINPTINMQVGDFMRFPVLDMKDSSMVINLVKDNIALSKFDWNSFETSWDYMGNPLLNLDFYIDKLTNVVTDFKIPAWVVDLQQSNFLRDRVAAYKWLVNSVFDRVHANEITLNKIFIDLYGLTDELTPEISATDITVSRICDDWEKEASDITANPFVLTEEDVVKLFVSFTVGCMLGRYSPFNSDVQVVQKQNPEQEAFISITDEYYSDADLTGQFVKFIEQVLGAETLPQNVEYIGEILGQGKKEGRLAIRHYFLSNFYSDHVKMYKKRPIYWQFDSGKQNGFKALIYMQRWSADLIGDLRVSGVHWIQRIYENEIKNMDDLIEHSDSARERREAERRRTKLQKQLKETRDYDGKIGHLANERKEIDLDDGVKWNYKYVQTSMGDINLNILSKI
;
A
#
# COMPACT_ATOMS: atom_id res chain seq x y z
N PHE A 1 -4.68 16.69 4.53
CA PHE A 1 -5.00 18.02 4.00
C PHE A 1 -3.69 18.74 3.79
N VAL A 2 -3.53 19.48 2.70
CA VAL A 2 -2.42 20.41 2.50
C VAL A 2 -2.94 21.80 2.79
N ILE A 3 -2.14 22.63 3.45
CA ILE A 3 -2.50 24.00 3.83
C ILE A 3 -1.59 24.96 3.07
N ASN A 4 -2.17 26.00 2.46
CA ASN A 4 -1.37 27.06 1.85
C ASN A 4 -0.75 27.93 2.95
N TRP A 5 0.45 27.56 3.39
CA TRP A 5 1.26 28.33 4.34
C TRP A 5 2.32 29.21 3.66
N GLU A 6 2.19 29.45 2.35
CA GLU A 6 3.11 30.31 1.62
C GLU A 6 3.17 31.72 2.25
N ASP A 7 4.37 32.31 2.26
CA ASP A 7 4.62 33.63 2.84
C ASP A 7 4.10 33.79 4.29
N ASP A 8 4.36 32.78 5.13
CA ASP A 8 3.85 32.68 6.51
C ASP A 8 2.30 32.71 6.60
N GLY A 9 1.66 32.05 5.64
CA GLY A 9 0.20 31.97 5.54
C GLY A 9 -0.43 33.31 5.22
N ARG A 10 0.21 34.17 4.41
CA ARG A 10 -0.28 35.51 4.04
C ARG A 10 -1.75 35.47 3.61
N ASP A 11 -2.08 34.54 2.71
CA ASP A 11 -3.43 34.40 2.16
C ASP A 11 -4.43 33.95 3.22
N ILE A 12 -4.05 33.00 4.08
CA ILE A 12 -4.89 32.52 5.18
C ILE A 12 -5.15 33.65 6.18
N ARG A 13 -4.13 34.42 6.54
CA ARG A 13 -4.23 35.56 7.47
C ARG A 13 -5.06 36.70 6.87
N ALA A 14 -5.01 36.89 5.55
CA ALA A 14 -5.80 37.89 4.84
C ALA A 14 -7.26 37.44 4.63
N TYR A 15 -7.51 36.13 4.58
CA TYR A 15 -8.82 35.56 4.29
C TYR A 15 -9.89 36.02 5.29
N LYS A 16 -11.04 36.38 4.74
CA LYS A 16 -12.26 36.70 5.48
C LYS A 16 -13.38 35.83 4.93
N LYS A 17 -14.04 35.10 5.82
CA LYS A 17 -15.19 34.24 5.44
C LYS A 17 -16.35 35.03 4.82
N ARG A 18 -16.44 36.34 5.10
CA ARG A 18 -17.47 37.25 4.58
C ARG A 18 -16.88 38.66 4.42
N PRO A 19 -17.33 39.47 3.44
CA PRO A 19 -16.98 40.89 3.36
C PRO A 19 -17.28 41.60 4.69
N GLY A 20 -16.31 42.36 5.22
CA GLY A 20 -16.42 43.04 6.52
C GLY A 20 -16.25 42.15 7.76
N GLY A 21 -16.11 40.83 7.61
CA GLY A 21 -15.89 39.91 8.74
C GLY A 21 -14.46 39.93 9.30
N SER A 22 -14.28 39.28 10.45
CA SER A 22 -12.96 39.04 11.04
C SER A 22 -12.11 38.18 10.11
N ARG A 23 -10.79 38.46 10.12
CA ARG A 23 -9.80 37.61 9.46
C ARG A 23 -9.78 36.22 10.08
N SER A 24 -9.34 35.21 9.34
CA SER A 24 -9.08 33.88 9.90
C SER A 24 -8.16 33.98 11.10
N GLY A 25 -8.55 33.34 12.21
CA GLY A 25 -7.72 33.26 13.40
C GLY A 25 -6.63 32.23 13.20
N VAL A 26 -5.38 32.69 13.06
CA VAL A 26 -4.18 31.85 13.18
C VAL A 26 -3.71 31.94 14.63
N SER A 27 -3.83 30.85 15.38
CA SER A 27 -3.34 30.74 16.76
C SER A 27 -2.15 29.78 16.85
N ASN A 28 -1.32 29.94 17.89
CA ASN A 28 -0.22 29.02 18.22
C ASN A 28 0.78 28.75 17.07
N TYR A 29 0.92 29.68 16.13
CA TYR A 29 1.81 29.54 14.97
C TYR A 29 3.30 29.39 15.35
N THR A 30 3.69 29.80 16.55
CA THR A 30 5.03 29.54 17.12
C THR A 30 5.33 28.05 17.32
N TYR A 31 4.30 27.20 17.29
CA TYR A 31 4.43 25.74 17.40
C TYR A 31 4.23 25.03 16.05
N TYR A 32 4.00 25.77 14.96
CA TYR A 32 3.83 25.16 13.65
C TYR A 32 5.14 24.56 13.18
N PHE A 33 5.05 23.42 12.50
CA PHE A 33 6.18 22.68 11.93
C PHE A 33 7.22 22.20 12.94
N ARG A 34 7.00 22.37 14.25
CA ARG A 34 7.85 21.83 15.30
C ARG A 34 7.54 20.35 15.53
N GLU A 35 8.59 19.61 15.89
CA GLU A 35 8.44 18.28 16.46
C GLU A 35 7.59 18.30 17.73
N ALA A 36 6.89 17.20 17.98
CA ALA A 36 6.01 17.05 19.13
C ALA A 36 5.73 15.57 19.41
N VAL A 37 5.19 15.30 20.61
CA VAL A 37 4.39 14.09 20.82
C VAL A 37 2.93 14.42 20.60
N THR A 38 2.17 13.51 19.99
CA THR A 38 0.77 13.74 19.61
C THR A 38 -0.12 12.55 19.92
N TRP A 39 -1.37 12.82 20.30
CA TRP A 39 -2.40 11.83 20.56
C TRP A 39 -3.74 12.28 19.96
N SER A 40 -4.64 11.32 19.76
CA SER A 40 -5.99 11.59 19.27
C SER A 40 -6.83 12.20 20.40
N LEU A 41 -7.58 13.28 20.12
CA LEU A 41 -8.53 13.84 21.09
C LEU A 41 -9.58 12.80 21.51
N ILE A 42 -10.09 12.04 20.54
CA ILE A 42 -11.11 11.02 20.78
C ILE A 42 -10.43 9.65 20.60
N SER A 43 -10.44 8.85 21.66
CA SER A 43 -10.04 7.44 21.62
C SER A 43 -11.09 6.59 22.30
N SER A 44 -11.60 5.57 21.60
CA SER A 44 -12.51 4.57 22.17
C SER A 44 -11.79 3.33 22.70
N SER A 45 -10.47 3.29 22.56
CA SER A 45 -9.58 2.21 23.00
C SER A 45 -8.55 2.77 23.99
N THR A 46 -7.53 1.96 24.30
CA THR A 46 -6.35 2.38 25.06
C THR A 46 -5.76 3.68 24.54
N PHE A 47 -5.16 4.46 25.45
CA PHE A 47 -4.45 5.67 25.11
C PHE A 47 -3.28 5.34 24.18
N SER A 48 -3.13 6.12 23.10
CA SER A 48 -2.02 5.96 22.15
C SER A 48 -1.38 7.32 21.87
N ILE A 49 -0.05 7.33 21.90
CA ILE A 49 0.77 8.50 21.67
C ILE A 49 1.78 8.21 20.57
N ARG A 50 2.11 9.22 19.77
CA ARG A 50 3.01 9.11 18.62
C ARG A 50 4.02 10.24 18.62
N TYR A 51 5.21 9.95 18.11
CA TYR A 51 6.14 10.99 17.74
C TYR A 51 5.70 11.66 16.43
N ARG A 52 5.76 12.99 16.37
CA ARG A 52 5.53 13.77 15.16
C ARG A 52 6.80 14.53 14.81
N GLU A 53 7.32 14.27 13.64
CA GLU A 53 8.46 15.00 13.09
C GLU A 53 8.12 16.46 12.76
N PRO A 54 9.15 17.32 12.65
CA PRO A 54 8.99 18.65 12.08
C PRO A 54 8.36 18.62 10.68
N GLY A 55 7.67 19.69 10.28
CA GLY A 55 7.14 19.84 8.92
C GLY A 55 5.62 19.71 8.76
N SER A 56 4.87 19.53 9.85
CA SER A 56 3.39 19.53 9.84
C SER A 56 2.78 20.48 10.87
N ILE A 57 1.50 20.84 10.68
CA ILE A 57 0.72 21.70 11.58
C ILE A 57 -0.29 20.84 12.35
N HIS A 58 -0.44 21.12 13.65
CA HIS A 58 -1.38 20.41 14.53
C HIS A 58 -2.79 21.00 14.44
N ASP A 59 -3.78 20.16 14.72
CA ASP A 59 -5.20 20.54 14.84
C ASP A 59 -5.79 19.92 16.12
N VAL A 60 -6.98 20.35 16.52
CA VAL A 60 -7.68 19.89 17.73
C VAL A 60 -7.90 18.37 17.76
N ALA A 61 -8.03 17.71 16.61
CA ALA A 61 -8.16 16.26 16.56
C ALA A 61 -6.84 15.52 16.88
N GLY A 62 -5.69 16.17 16.65
CA GLY A 62 -4.35 15.68 16.93
C GLY A 62 -3.67 16.56 17.98
N MET A 63 -4.10 16.39 19.23
CA MET A 63 -3.52 17.12 20.37
C MET A 63 -2.01 16.89 20.43
N SER A 64 -1.27 17.90 20.89
CA SER A 64 0.19 17.90 20.82
C SER A 64 0.80 18.45 22.10
N ALA A 65 1.88 17.84 22.55
CA ALA A 65 2.77 18.37 23.58
C ALA A 65 4.15 18.64 22.97
N PHE A 66 4.76 19.73 23.40
CA PHE A 66 6.03 20.24 22.90
C PHE A 66 6.98 20.41 24.08
N ALA A 67 8.26 20.10 23.88
CA ALA A 67 9.29 20.39 24.88
C ALA A 67 10.35 21.33 24.29
N LYS A 68 11.30 21.74 25.15
CA LYS A 68 12.48 22.50 24.74
C LYS A 68 13.62 21.58 24.35
N ASP A 69 13.79 20.48 25.11
CA ASP A 69 14.75 19.43 24.83
C ASP A 69 14.04 18.25 24.14
N GLN A 70 14.74 17.60 23.22
CA GLN A 70 14.24 16.42 22.54
C GLN A 70 14.20 15.21 23.47
N ASP A 71 15.13 15.13 24.41
CA ASP A 71 15.19 14.03 25.38
C ASP A 71 13.98 14.05 26.32
N ASP A 72 13.46 15.24 26.67
CA ASP A 72 12.18 15.38 27.39
C ASP A 72 11.01 14.82 26.57
N LEU A 73 10.97 15.08 25.26
CA LEU A 73 9.92 14.53 24.37
C LEU A 73 10.00 13.00 24.34
N PHE A 74 11.19 12.43 24.23
CA PHE A 74 11.36 10.98 24.18
C PHE A 74 11.05 10.33 25.53
N TYR A 75 11.43 10.96 26.64
CA TYR A 75 11.06 10.47 27.98
C TYR A 75 9.54 10.45 28.16
N ILE A 76 8.85 11.55 27.83
CA ILE A 76 7.39 11.62 27.89
C ILE A 76 6.74 10.63 26.92
N LEU A 77 7.26 10.48 25.71
CA LEU A 77 6.74 9.48 24.77
C LEU A 77 6.86 8.06 25.32
N GLY A 78 8.02 7.72 25.90
CA GLY A 78 8.27 6.41 26.51
C GLY A 78 7.32 6.14 27.67
N LEU A 79 7.19 7.10 28.59
CA LEU A 79 6.26 7.02 29.73
C LEU A 79 4.82 6.85 29.25
N MET A 80 4.35 7.76 28.39
CA MET A 80 2.95 7.83 27.96
C MET A 80 2.54 6.68 27.03
N GLY A 81 3.51 5.98 26.43
CA GLY A 81 3.29 4.76 25.65
C GLY A 81 3.16 3.47 26.48
N THR A 82 3.31 3.54 27.81
CA THR A 82 3.22 2.36 28.68
C THR A 82 1.80 2.05 29.16
N LYS A 83 1.59 0.81 29.60
CA LYS A 83 0.36 0.36 30.29
C LYS A 83 0.08 1.13 31.57
N LEU A 84 1.13 1.54 32.28
CA LEU A 84 1.03 2.43 33.44
C LEU A 84 0.25 3.70 33.08
N SER A 85 0.61 4.32 31.95
CA SER A 85 0.01 5.58 31.56
C SER A 85 -1.46 5.44 31.21
N ASP A 86 -1.84 4.37 30.50
CA ASP A 86 -3.25 4.06 30.24
C ASP A 86 -4.03 3.86 31.55
N HIS A 87 -3.46 3.11 32.50
CA HIS A 87 -4.06 2.87 33.82
C HIS A 87 -4.30 4.16 34.62
N VAL A 88 -3.29 5.04 34.69
CA VAL A 88 -3.38 6.32 35.41
C VAL A 88 -4.30 7.31 34.70
N LEU A 89 -4.25 7.39 33.37
CA LEU A 89 -5.11 8.28 32.59
C LEU A 89 -6.58 7.93 32.73
N GLN A 90 -6.94 6.65 32.82
CA GLN A 90 -8.32 6.22 33.07
C GLN A 90 -8.85 6.70 34.44
N MET A 91 -7.97 6.92 35.42
CA MET A 91 -8.35 7.52 36.72
C MET A 91 -8.52 9.04 36.62
N ILE A 92 -7.64 9.72 35.86
CA ILE A 92 -7.68 11.18 35.67
C ILE A 92 -8.86 11.61 34.79
N ASN A 93 -9.14 10.82 33.75
CA ASN A 93 -10.17 11.07 32.76
C ASN A 93 -10.78 9.75 32.28
N PRO A 94 -11.90 9.31 32.90
CA PRO A 94 -12.59 8.08 32.51
C PRO A 94 -13.43 8.23 31.22
N THR A 95 -13.27 9.32 30.46
CA THR A 95 -14.01 9.58 29.23
C THR A 95 -13.14 9.33 27.99
N ILE A 96 -13.79 9.19 26.83
CA ILE A 96 -13.11 9.00 25.54
C ILE A 96 -12.36 10.24 25.04
N ASN A 97 -12.56 11.41 25.66
CA ASN A 97 -12.04 12.70 25.19
C ASN A 97 -10.80 13.10 25.99
N MET A 98 -9.59 12.88 25.46
CA MET A 98 -8.33 13.21 26.11
C MET A 98 -7.86 14.63 25.74
N GLN A 99 -8.16 15.62 26.57
CA GLN A 99 -7.77 17.01 26.33
C GLN A 99 -6.36 17.31 26.86
N VAL A 100 -5.77 18.43 26.42
CA VAL A 100 -4.48 18.93 26.94
C VAL A 100 -4.52 19.13 28.46
N GLY A 101 -5.64 19.60 29.00
CA GLY A 101 -5.83 19.76 30.44
C GLY A 101 -5.76 18.45 31.23
N ASP A 102 -6.17 17.35 30.64
CA ASP A 102 -6.10 16.01 31.25
C ASP A 102 -4.66 15.50 31.23
N PHE A 103 -4.01 15.62 30.08
CA PHE A 103 -2.61 15.24 29.88
C PHE A 103 -1.67 15.98 30.85
N MET A 104 -1.90 17.28 31.10
CA MET A 104 -1.11 18.08 32.04
C MET A 104 -1.25 17.66 33.51
N ARG A 105 -2.28 16.89 33.87
CA ARG A 105 -2.49 16.39 35.24
C ARG A 105 -1.75 15.09 35.52
N PHE A 106 -1.16 14.46 34.50
CA PHE A 106 -0.42 13.23 34.67
C PHE A 106 0.79 13.46 35.58
N PRO A 107 0.97 12.67 36.67
CA PRO A 107 2.12 12.81 37.55
C PRO A 107 3.37 12.25 36.86
N VAL A 108 4.31 13.11 36.51
CA VAL A 108 5.60 12.69 35.92
C VAL A 108 6.65 12.63 37.02
N LEU A 109 7.19 11.44 37.27
CA LEU A 109 8.32 11.25 38.19
C LEU A 109 9.65 11.52 37.48
N ASP A 110 10.56 12.21 38.17
CA ASP A 110 11.91 12.45 37.67
C ASP A 110 12.76 11.18 37.79
N MET A 111 13.41 10.81 36.69
CA MET A 111 14.39 9.74 36.65
C MET A 111 15.80 10.33 36.61
N LYS A 112 16.70 9.85 37.48
CA LYS A 112 18.08 10.37 37.56
C LYS A 112 18.88 10.15 36.28
N ASP A 113 18.65 9.03 35.60
CA ASP A 113 19.26 8.68 34.31
C ASP A 113 18.20 8.06 33.40
N SER A 114 17.69 8.86 32.47
CA SER A 114 16.68 8.45 31.48
C SER A 114 17.29 7.95 30.17
N SER A 115 18.63 7.83 30.06
CA SER A 115 19.31 7.51 28.81
C SER A 115 18.83 6.19 28.19
N MET A 116 18.61 5.17 29.03
CA MET A 116 18.08 3.88 28.56
C MET A 116 16.67 4.01 27.99
N VAL A 117 15.77 4.74 28.66
CA VAL A 117 14.40 5.00 28.18
C VAL A 117 14.46 5.73 26.84
N ILE A 118 15.27 6.80 26.77
CA ILE A 118 15.42 7.60 25.56
C ILE A 118 15.93 6.75 24.39
N ASN A 119 16.90 5.87 24.62
CA ASN A 119 17.43 4.98 23.58
C ASN A 119 16.37 3.97 23.11
N LEU A 120 15.64 3.32 24.02
CA LEU A 120 14.56 2.39 23.65
C LEU A 120 13.47 3.09 22.82
N VAL A 121 13.13 4.33 23.16
CA VAL A 121 12.15 5.14 22.43
C VAL A 121 12.66 5.53 21.05
N LYS A 122 13.93 5.96 20.95
CA LYS A 122 14.58 6.28 19.66
C LYS A 122 14.61 5.05 18.76
N ASP A 123 14.95 3.89 19.30
CA ASP A 123 14.94 2.61 18.59
C ASP A 123 13.54 2.28 18.08
N ASN A 124 12.51 2.36 18.92
CA ASN A 124 11.13 2.09 18.51
C ASN A 124 10.65 3.04 17.41
N ILE A 125 10.92 4.35 17.53
CA ILE A 125 10.58 5.32 16.47
C ILE A 125 11.24 4.93 15.15
N ALA A 126 12.54 4.59 15.18
CA ALA A 126 13.29 4.28 13.99
C ALA A 126 12.85 2.95 13.35
N LEU A 127 12.57 1.94 14.16
CA LEU A 127 12.04 0.64 13.72
C LEU A 127 10.62 0.75 13.16
N SER A 128 9.73 1.50 13.78
CA SER A 128 8.38 1.74 13.25
C SER A 128 8.41 2.52 11.93
N LYS A 129 9.34 3.46 11.76
CA LYS A 129 9.55 4.15 10.48
C LYS A 129 10.11 3.20 9.42
N PHE A 130 11.08 2.37 9.79
CA PHE A 130 11.66 1.36 8.90
C PHE A 130 10.58 0.41 8.37
N ASP A 131 9.73 -0.11 9.27
CA ASP A 131 8.59 -0.94 8.91
C ASP A 131 7.62 -0.19 7.98
N TRP A 132 7.18 1.01 8.36
CA TRP A 132 6.26 1.82 7.56
C TRP A 132 6.79 2.11 6.14
N ASN A 133 8.09 2.42 6.03
CA ASN A 133 8.73 2.74 4.75
C ASN A 133 8.96 1.51 3.85
N SER A 134 8.63 0.31 4.33
CA SER A 134 8.58 -0.92 3.52
C SER A 134 7.30 -1.06 2.70
N PHE A 135 6.31 -0.19 2.91
CA PHE A 135 5.01 -0.24 2.22
C PHE A 135 4.86 0.89 1.21
N GLU A 136 4.28 0.58 0.05
CA GLU A 136 4.03 1.53 -1.05
C GLU A 136 3.12 2.74 -0.68
N THR A 137 2.44 2.66 0.46
CA THR A 137 1.60 3.75 0.98
C THR A 137 2.39 4.77 1.80
N SER A 138 3.66 4.49 2.12
CA SER A 138 4.55 5.46 2.75
C SER A 138 4.99 6.53 1.75
N TRP A 139 5.20 7.73 2.29
CA TRP A 139 5.76 8.87 1.54
C TRP A 139 7.24 8.63 1.22
N ASP A 140 7.94 7.91 2.11
CA ASP A 140 9.37 7.59 2.01
C ASP A 140 9.57 6.13 1.64
N TYR A 141 8.69 5.58 0.80
CA TYR A 141 8.75 4.17 0.39
C TYR A 141 10.11 3.81 -0.20
N MET A 142 10.73 2.77 0.36
CA MET A 142 12.12 2.35 0.06
C MET A 142 12.21 1.31 -1.08
N GLY A 143 11.12 1.06 -1.80
CA GLY A 143 11.06 0.06 -2.87
C GLY A 143 10.74 -1.32 -2.34
N ASN A 144 10.54 -2.31 -3.21
CA ASN A 144 10.09 -3.63 -2.74
C ASN A 144 11.24 -4.44 -2.13
N PRO A 145 11.14 -4.86 -0.86
CA PRO A 145 12.22 -5.53 -0.14
C PRO A 145 12.66 -6.86 -0.75
N LEU A 146 11.83 -7.50 -1.58
CA LEU A 146 12.22 -8.72 -2.28
C LEU A 146 13.17 -8.46 -3.46
N LEU A 147 13.39 -7.21 -3.87
CA LEU A 147 14.34 -6.86 -4.93
C LEU A 147 15.60 -6.15 -4.41
N ASN A 148 15.55 -5.56 -3.23
CA ASN A 148 16.66 -4.82 -2.63
C ASN A 148 16.88 -5.17 -1.14
N LEU A 149 16.76 -6.46 -0.79
CA LEU A 149 16.84 -6.89 0.61
C LEU A 149 18.14 -6.47 1.31
N ASP A 150 19.27 -6.47 0.59
CA ASP A 150 20.57 -5.99 1.08
C ASP A 150 20.49 -4.54 1.59
N PHE A 151 19.76 -3.67 0.89
CA PHE A 151 19.55 -2.29 1.31
C PHE A 151 18.73 -2.20 2.59
N TYR A 152 17.68 -3.02 2.72
CA TYR A 152 16.86 -3.08 3.93
C TYR A 152 17.67 -3.60 5.13
N ILE A 153 18.51 -4.61 4.92
CA ILE A 153 19.36 -5.16 5.96
C ILE A 153 20.42 -4.14 6.42
N ASP A 154 21.07 -3.44 5.49
CA ASP A 154 21.99 -2.34 5.82
C ASP A 154 21.28 -1.19 6.57
N LYS A 155 20.09 -0.82 6.12
CA LYS A 155 19.28 0.18 6.84
C LYS A 155 18.93 -0.26 8.25
N LEU A 156 18.53 -1.52 8.45
CA LEU A 156 18.20 -2.02 9.78
C LEU A 156 19.43 -2.03 10.70
N THR A 157 20.59 -2.50 10.24
CA THR A 157 21.81 -2.56 11.06
C THR A 157 22.38 -1.18 11.38
N ASN A 158 22.11 -0.18 10.55
CA ASN A 158 22.42 1.22 10.85
C ASN A 158 21.49 1.83 11.92
N VAL A 159 20.24 1.34 12.02
CA VAL A 159 19.28 1.78 13.05
C VAL A 159 19.54 1.07 14.37
N VAL A 160 19.78 -0.25 14.34
CA VAL A 160 20.00 -1.08 15.51
C VAL A 160 21.27 -1.90 15.31
N THR A 161 22.38 -1.41 15.88
CA THR A 161 23.74 -1.89 15.58
C THR A 161 24.07 -3.27 16.15
N ASP A 162 23.26 -3.81 17.06
CA ASP A 162 23.49 -5.10 17.72
C ASP A 162 22.74 -6.28 17.06
N PHE A 163 22.04 -6.07 15.94
CA PHE A 163 21.43 -7.16 15.18
C PHE A 163 22.49 -8.12 14.63
N LYS A 164 22.37 -9.40 15.01
CA LYS A 164 23.16 -10.49 14.44
C LYS A 164 22.39 -11.15 13.32
N ILE A 165 22.77 -10.86 12.08
CA ILE A 165 22.17 -11.46 10.89
C ILE A 165 22.62 -12.93 10.80
N PRO A 166 21.71 -13.91 10.80
CA PRO A 166 22.06 -15.31 10.63
C PRO A 166 22.70 -15.55 9.27
N ALA A 167 23.68 -16.46 9.21
CA ALA A 167 24.38 -16.80 7.95
C ALA A 167 23.41 -17.20 6.83
N TRP A 168 22.36 -17.96 7.15
CA TRP A 168 21.36 -18.37 6.16
C TRP A 168 20.59 -17.19 5.56
N VAL A 169 20.36 -16.09 6.31
CA VAL A 169 19.71 -14.88 5.76
C VAL A 169 20.65 -14.21 4.76
N VAL A 170 21.95 -14.13 5.09
CA VAL A 170 22.99 -13.60 4.20
C VAL A 170 23.10 -14.42 2.92
N ASP A 171 22.92 -15.74 3.00
CA ASP A 171 22.95 -16.61 1.82
C ASP A 171 21.70 -16.41 0.94
N LEU A 172 20.52 -16.26 1.56
CA LEU A 172 19.25 -16.16 0.83
C LEU A 172 18.94 -14.77 0.27
N GLN A 173 19.47 -13.69 0.87
CA GLN A 173 19.17 -12.31 0.43
C GLN A 173 19.60 -12.03 -1.02
N GLN A 174 20.63 -12.74 -1.52
CA GLN A 174 21.13 -12.62 -2.90
C GLN A 174 20.60 -13.73 -3.83
N SER A 175 19.76 -14.64 -3.32
CA SER A 175 19.20 -15.73 -4.13
C SER A 175 18.36 -15.19 -5.27
N ASN A 176 18.39 -15.85 -6.43
CA ASN A 176 17.49 -15.55 -7.55
C ASN A 176 16.14 -16.29 -7.44
N PHE A 177 15.92 -17.05 -6.37
CA PHE A 177 14.63 -17.66 -6.06
C PHE A 177 13.82 -16.73 -5.15
N LEU A 178 12.62 -16.36 -5.58
CA LEU A 178 11.76 -15.43 -4.85
C LEU A 178 11.39 -15.97 -3.46
N ARG A 179 11.12 -17.28 -3.35
CA ARG A 179 10.88 -17.98 -2.08
C ARG A 179 11.98 -17.75 -1.04
N ASP A 180 13.23 -17.73 -1.47
CA ASP A 180 14.37 -17.57 -0.57
C ASP A 180 14.43 -16.13 -0.06
N ARG A 181 14.18 -15.16 -0.94
CA ARG A 181 14.08 -13.74 -0.57
C ARG A 181 12.89 -13.47 0.36
N VAL A 182 11.76 -14.15 0.15
CA VAL A 182 10.61 -14.08 1.07
C VAL A 182 10.97 -14.63 2.44
N ALA A 183 11.68 -15.76 2.52
CA ALA A 183 12.14 -16.31 3.80
C ALA A 183 13.11 -15.37 4.54
N ALA A 184 14.03 -14.74 3.82
CA ALA A 184 14.96 -13.76 4.38
C ALA A 184 14.24 -12.47 4.83
N TYR A 185 13.30 -11.96 4.02
CA TYR A 185 12.48 -10.80 4.37
C TYR A 185 11.59 -11.07 5.59
N LYS A 186 11.03 -12.28 5.68
CA LYS A 186 10.28 -12.71 6.87
C LYS A 186 11.11 -12.63 8.14
N TRP A 187 12.36 -13.10 8.11
CA TRP A 187 13.25 -12.98 9.26
C TRP A 187 13.48 -11.52 9.65
N LEU A 188 13.71 -10.65 8.66
CA LEU A 188 13.92 -9.22 8.88
C LEU A 188 12.73 -8.58 9.59
N VAL A 189 11.52 -8.75 9.05
CA VAL A 189 10.27 -8.19 9.60
C VAL A 189 10.01 -8.72 11.00
N ASN A 190 10.13 -10.03 11.21
CA ASN A 190 9.89 -10.62 12.53
C ASN A 190 10.95 -10.19 13.56
N SER A 191 12.20 -9.95 13.13
CA SER A 191 13.25 -9.41 14.01
C SER A 191 12.97 -7.97 14.45
N VAL A 192 12.40 -7.16 13.56
CA VAL A 192 11.91 -5.80 13.90
C VAL A 192 10.76 -5.89 14.90
N PHE A 193 9.79 -6.76 14.65
CA PHE A 193 8.66 -7.00 15.56
C PHE A 193 9.14 -7.40 16.96
N ASP A 194 10.00 -8.42 17.05
CA ASP A 194 10.50 -8.95 18.32
C ASP A 194 11.28 -7.87 19.10
N ARG A 195 12.04 -7.03 18.39
CA ARG A 195 12.77 -5.92 19.03
C ARG A 195 11.83 -4.87 19.59
N VAL A 196 10.82 -4.43 18.83
CA VAL A 196 9.83 -3.46 19.30
C VAL A 196 9.06 -4.02 20.50
N HIS A 197 8.63 -5.28 20.43
CA HIS A 197 7.95 -5.97 21.53
C HIS A 197 8.81 -6.01 22.81
N ALA A 198 10.08 -6.41 22.69
CA ALA A 198 11.00 -6.44 23.82
C ALA A 198 11.27 -5.04 24.41
N ASN A 199 11.40 -4.02 23.56
CA ASN A 199 11.60 -2.64 23.99
C ASN A 199 10.40 -2.12 24.77
N GLU A 200 9.18 -2.37 24.29
CA GLU A 200 7.95 -1.94 24.98
C GLU A 200 7.75 -2.66 26.33
N ILE A 201 8.04 -3.97 26.42
CA ILE A 201 8.05 -4.70 27.70
C ILE A 201 9.06 -4.08 28.68
N THR A 202 10.25 -3.74 28.18
CA THR A 202 11.30 -3.13 29.00
C THR A 202 10.88 -1.73 29.48
N LEU A 203 10.27 -0.92 28.62
CA LEU A 203 9.70 0.38 28.99
C LEU A 203 8.61 0.23 30.06
N ASN A 204 7.66 -0.70 29.89
CA ASN A 204 6.65 -0.99 30.91
C ASN A 204 7.30 -1.36 32.24
N LYS A 205 8.29 -2.26 32.23
CA LYS A 205 8.99 -2.66 33.46
C LYS A 205 9.63 -1.47 34.17
N ILE A 206 10.40 -0.65 33.44
CA ILE A 206 11.08 0.53 33.99
C ILE A 206 10.09 1.46 34.68
N PHE A 207 8.96 1.77 34.01
CA PHE A 207 8.00 2.72 34.55
C PHE A 207 7.10 2.13 35.63
N ILE A 208 6.68 0.87 35.53
CA ILE A 208 5.93 0.19 36.60
C ILE A 208 6.77 0.16 37.89
N ASP A 209 8.06 -0.17 37.77
CA ASP A 209 9.01 -0.17 38.90
C ASP A 209 9.19 1.25 39.47
N LEU A 210 9.38 2.26 38.61
CA LEU A 210 9.56 3.66 39.03
C LEU A 210 8.38 4.20 39.84
N TYR A 211 7.15 3.81 39.47
CA TYR A 211 5.92 4.25 40.12
C TYR A 211 5.48 3.32 41.28
N GLY A 212 6.19 2.21 41.50
CA GLY A 212 5.91 1.27 42.58
C GLY A 212 4.62 0.47 42.40
N LEU A 213 4.21 0.19 41.16
CA LEU A 213 2.95 -0.51 40.83
C LEU A 213 3.16 -1.97 40.40
N THR A 214 4.25 -2.60 40.84
CA THR A 214 4.59 -3.99 40.48
C THR A 214 3.57 -5.02 40.94
N ASP A 215 2.78 -4.71 41.98
CA ASP A 215 1.74 -5.58 42.51
C ASP A 215 0.40 -5.44 41.73
N GLU A 216 0.26 -4.39 40.92
CA GLU A 216 -0.99 -4.06 40.20
C GLU A 216 -0.87 -4.29 38.68
N LEU A 217 0.33 -4.08 38.12
CA LEU A 217 0.57 -4.12 36.68
C LEU A 217 1.70 -5.09 36.34
N THR A 218 1.57 -5.75 35.19
CA THR A 218 2.63 -6.58 34.62
C THR A 218 3.28 -5.89 33.42
N PRO A 219 4.59 -6.11 33.20
CA PRO A 219 5.28 -5.49 32.06
C PRO A 219 4.93 -6.12 30.71
N GLU A 220 4.36 -7.33 30.72
CA GLU A 220 4.05 -8.13 29.53
C GLU A 220 3.10 -7.42 28.57
N ILE A 221 3.33 -7.57 27.27
CA ILE A 221 2.52 -6.98 26.20
C ILE A 221 2.05 -8.08 25.27
N SER A 222 0.79 -8.02 24.85
CA SER A 222 0.26 -8.98 23.87
C SER A 222 0.84 -8.68 22.49
N ALA A 223 1.07 -9.73 21.70
CA ALA A 223 1.45 -9.55 20.29
C ALA A 223 0.40 -8.77 19.48
N THR A 224 -0.86 -8.69 19.95
CA THR A 224 -1.92 -7.85 19.36
C THR A 224 -1.67 -6.35 19.45
N ASP A 225 -0.91 -5.93 20.46
CA ASP A 225 -0.75 -4.51 20.80
C ASP A 225 0.42 -3.89 20.02
N ILE A 226 1.26 -4.72 19.42
CA ILE A 226 2.42 -4.29 18.63
C ILE A 226 1.96 -3.81 17.26
N THR A 227 2.44 -2.62 16.89
CA THR A 227 1.98 -1.85 15.72
C THR A 227 2.96 -1.84 14.54
N VAL A 228 3.92 -2.77 14.55
CA VAL A 228 4.81 -3.06 13.42
C VAL A 228 4.48 -4.42 12.84
N SER A 229 4.86 -4.63 11.58
CA SER A 229 4.46 -5.81 10.83
C SER A 229 5.11 -7.10 11.35
N ARG A 230 4.41 -8.22 11.16
CA ARG A 230 4.92 -9.58 11.39
C ARG A 230 4.46 -10.48 10.27
N ILE A 231 5.31 -11.38 9.79
CA ILE A 231 4.93 -12.37 8.77
C ILE A 231 4.74 -13.74 9.43
N CYS A 232 3.57 -14.34 9.23
CA CYS A 232 3.17 -15.65 9.77
C CYS A 232 2.96 -16.68 8.64
N ASP A 233 3.39 -17.93 8.87
CA ASP A 233 3.25 -19.02 7.88
C ASP A 233 1.85 -19.60 7.85
N ASP A 234 1.23 -19.76 9.02
CA ASP A 234 0.00 -20.52 9.17
C ASP A 234 -0.93 -19.82 10.17
N TRP A 235 -1.91 -19.11 9.61
CA TRP A 235 -2.93 -18.39 10.35
C TRP A 235 -3.76 -19.32 11.26
N GLU A 236 -3.85 -20.61 10.94
CA GLU A 236 -4.63 -21.57 11.74
C GLU A 236 -3.82 -22.17 12.90
N LYS A 237 -2.47 -22.12 12.84
CA LYS A 237 -1.58 -22.67 13.87
C LYS A 237 -1.02 -21.62 14.82
N GLU A 238 -1.00 -20.35 14.44
CA GLU A 238 -0.62 -19.24 15.31
C GLU A 238 -1.76 -18.92 16.30
N ALA A 239 -1.41 -18.43 17.50
CA ALA A 239 -2.39 -18.12 18.54
C ALA A 239 -3.48 -17.15 18.01
N SER A 240 -4.74 -17.34 18.44
CA SER A 240 -5.89 -16.52 18.03
C SER A 240 -5.69 -15.02 18.21
N ASP A 241 -4.83 -14.65 19.16
CA ASP A 241 -4.55 -13.26 19.47
C ASP A 241 -3.63 -12.66 18.39
N ILE A 242 -2.63 -13.41 17.90
CA ILE A 242 -1.73 -12.94 16.82
C ILE A 242 -2.53 -12.65 15.55
N THR A 243 -3.51 -13.51 15.23
CA THR A 243 -4.34 -13.34 14.04
C THR A 243 -5.32 -12.17 14.12
N ALA A 244 -5.62 -11.64 15.31
CA ALA A 244 -6.41 -10.42 15.43
C ALA A 244 -5.59 -9.14 15.13
N ASN A 245 -4.26 -9.24 15.06
CA ASN A 245 -3.40 -8.08 14.83
C ASN A 245 -3.46 -7.63 13.35
N PRO A 246 -3.88 -6.37 13.06
CA PRO A 246 -3.98 -5.86 11.69
C PRO A 246 -2.64 -5.66 10.97
N PHE A 247 -1.52 -5.77 11.68
CA PHE A 247 -0.15 -5.68 11.15
C PHE A 247 0.45 -7.05 10.82
N VAL A 248 -0.26 -8.15 11.10
CA VAL A 248 0.18 -9.48 10.68
C VAL A 248 -0.11 -9.67 9.19
N LEU A 249 0.94 -10.08 8.47
CA LEU A 249 0.95 -10.39 7.06
C LEU A 249 1.08 -11.89 6.85
N THR A 250 0.43 -12.38 5.81
CA THR A 250 0.66 -13.71 5.27
C THR A 250 1.73 -13.68 4.18
N GLU A 251 2.25 -14.85 3.81
CA GLU A 251 3.09 -14.99 2.62
C GLU A 251 2.37 -14.49 1.35
N GLU A 252 1.04 -14.70 1.26
CA GLU A 252 0.20 -14.17 0.18
C GLU A 252 0.24 -12.64 0.13
N ASP A 253 0.17 -11.95 1.28
CA ASP A 253 0.25 -10.49 1.34
C ASP A 253 1.61 -9.98 0.86
N VAL A 254 2.70 -10.64 1.24
CA VAL A 254 4.07 -10.29 0.80
C VAL A 254 4.21 -10.44 -0.72
N VAL A 255 3.70 -11.54 -1.30
CA VAL A 255 3.71 -11.74 -2.76
C VAL A 255 2.81 -10.72 -3.46
N LYS A 256 1.66 -10.36 -2.89
CA LYS A 256 0.79 -9.31 -3.45
C LYS A 256 1.46 -7.94 -3.45
N LEU A 257 2.21 -7.59 -2.42
CA LEU A 257 3.02 -6.36 -2.39
C LEU A 257 4.09 -6.37 -3.48
N PHE A 258 4.74 -7.51 -3.73
CA PHE A 258 5.67 -7.67 -4.84
C PHE A 258 5.01 -7.51 -6.22
N VAL A 259 3.83 -8.10 -6.40
CA VAL A 259 3.04 -7.95 -7.63
C VAL A 259 2.63 -6.49 -7.84
N SER A 260 2.11 -5.82 -6.80
CA SER A 260 1.74 -4.40 -6.83
C SER A 260 2.91 -3.51 -7.24
N PHE A 261 4.07 -3.70 -6.62
CA PHE A 261 5.28 -2.95 -6.94
C PHE A 261 5.69 -3.15 -8.40
N THR A 262 5.66 -4.40 -8.85
CA THR A 262 6.03 -4.77 -10.22
C THR A 262 5.10 -4.12 -11.25
N VAL A 263 3.78 -4.11 -10.99
CA VAL A 263 2.82 -3.37 -11.83
C VAL A 263 3.13 -1.86 -11.80
N GLY A 264 3.53 -1.33 -10.64
CA GLY A 264 4.01 0.04 -10.53
C GLY A 264 5.23 0.34 -11.41
N CYS A 265 6.21 -0.55 -11.49
CA CYS A 265 7.35 -0.43 -12.40
C CYS A 265 6.90 -0.40 -13.87
N MET A 266 5.99 -1.30 -14.27
CA MET A 266 5.50 -1.35 -15.66
C MET A 266 4.72 -0.10 -16.06
N LEU A 267 3.96 0.47 -15.12
CA LEU A 267 3.22 1.71 -15.32
C LEU A 267 4.09 2.96 -15.17
N GLY A 268 5.39 2.82 -14.88
CA GLY A 268 6.36 3.91 -14.79
C GLY A 268 6.36 4.66 -13.45
N ARG A 269 5.75 4.11 -12.40
CA ARG A 269 5.74 4.70 -11.06
C ARG A 269 7.10 4.55 -10.36
N TYR A 270 7.77 3.41 -10.56
CA TYR A 270 9.03 3.07 -9.91
C TYR A 270 10.09 2.64 -10.94
N SER A 271 11.37 2.76 -10.55
CA SER A 271 12.48 2.13 -11.25
C SER A 271 12.86 0.82 -10.54
N PRO A 272 12.99 -0.31 -11.24
CA PRO A 272 13.40 -1.57 -10.62
C PRO A 272 14.89 -1.62 -10.21
N PHE A 273 15.75 -0.73 -10.71
CA PHE A 273 17.21 -0.82 -10.58
C PHE A 273 17.90 0.37 -9.91
N ASN A 274 17.18 1.42 -9.54
CA ASN A 274 17.77 2.53 -8.79
C ASN A 274 17.46 2.38 -7.30
N SER A 275 18.52 2.30 -6.47
CA SER A 275 18.44 2.35 -5.00
C SER A 275 17.83 3.66 -4.49
N ASP A 276 17.93 4.72 -5.29
CA ASP A 276 17.10 5.91 -5.12
C ASP A 276 15.74 5.62 -5.76
N VAL A 277 14.75 5.29 -4.92
CA VAL A 277 13.32 5.25 -5.28
C VAL A 277 12.83 6.68 -5.53
N GLN A 278 13.54 7.43 -6.37
CA GLN A 278 12.97 8.59 -7.00
C GLN A 278 12.01 8.05 -8.06
N VAL A 279 10.75 8.47 -7.93
CA VAL A 279 9.77 8.46 -9.02
C VAL A 279 10.54 8.77 -10.30
N VAL A 280 10.48 7.89 -11.29
CA VAL A 280 11.06 8.17 -12.59
C VAL A 280 10.24 9.31 -13.19
N GLN A 281 10.54 10.55 -12.78
CA GLN A 281 10.18 11.77 -13.51
C GLN A 281 11.10 11.85 -14.71
N LYS A 282 10.92 10.89 -15.61
CA LYS A 282 11.31 10.98 -17.00
C LYS A 282 10.37 10.04 -17.73
N GLN A 283 9.24 10.63 -18.11
CA GLN A 283 8.33 10.11 -19.11
C GLN A 283 9.20 9.57 -20.26
N ASN A 284 9.22 8.25 -20.43
CA ASN A 284 9.57 7.71 -21.74
C ASN A 284 8.30 7.85 -22.58
N PRO A 285 8.25 8.77 -23.56
CA PRO A 285 7.05 8.99 -24.37
C PRO A 285 6.66 7.73 -25.16
N GLU A 286 7.58 6.77 -25.30
CA GLU A 286 7.35 5.50 -25.99
C GLU A 286 6.66 4.42 -25.13
N GLN A 287 6.58 4.59 -23.80
CA GLN A 287 5.83 3.64 -22.98
C GLN A 287 4.34 3.87 -23.13
N GLU A 288 3.57 2.84 -23.49
CA GLU A 288 2.11 2.90 -23.49
C GLU A 288 1.58 3.38 -22.13
N ALA A 289 0.54 4.21 -22.17
CA ALA A 289 -0.06 4.75 -20.95
C ALA A 289 -0.83 3.66 -20.17
N PHE A 290 -1.34 2.64 -20.86
CA PHE A 290 -2.12 1.56 -20.27
C PHE A 290 -1.51 0.19 -20.56
N ILE A 291 -1.94 -0.83 -19.82
CA ILE A 291 -1.58 -2.23 -20.05
C ILE A 291 -2.85 -3.07 -20.10
N SER A 292 -3.05 -3.80 -21.21
CA SER A 292 -4.20 -4.69 -21.40
C SER A 292 -4.12 -5.91 -20.48
N ILE A 293 -5.28 -6.37 -19.98
CA ILE A 293 -5.44 -7.60 -19.21
C ILE A 293 -6.36 -8.53 -19.99
N THR A 294 -5.88 -9.72 -20.30
CA THR A 294 -6.58 -10.70 -21.13
C THR A 294 -6.78 -12.01 -20.39
N ASP A 295 -7.88 -12.71 -20.69
CA ASP A 295 -8.26 -13.94 -20.01
C ASP A 295 -7.55 -15.19 -20.54
N GLU A 296 -7.05 -15.12 -21.77
CA GLU A 296 -6.21 -16.11 -22.43
C GLU A 296 -4.94 -15.46 -22.95
N TYR A 297 -3.90 -16.28 -23.16
CA TYR A 297 -2.66 -15.80 -23.76
C TYR A 297 -2.88 -15.46 -25.24
N TYR A 298 -2.70 -14.20 -25.58
CA TYR A 298 -2.70 -13.71 -26.97
C TYR A 298 -1.36 -13.09 -27.37
N SER A 299 -0.63 -12.51 -26.41
CA SER A 299 0.71 -11.96 -26.63
C SER A 299 1.41 -11.73 -25.29
N ASP A 300 2.73 -11.53 -25.32
CA ASP A 300 3.49 -11.09 -24.15
C ASP A 300 3.32 -9.59 -23.82
N ALA A 301 2.51 -8.85 -24.59
CA ALA A 301 2.25 -7.44 -24.34
C ALA A 301 1.18 -7.21 -23.26
N ASP A 302 0.41 -8.25 -22.89
CA ASP A 302 -0.55 -8.16 -21.79
C ASP A 302 0.15 -8.10 -20.42
N LEU A 303 -0.60 -7.73 -19.38
CA LEU A 303 -0.08 -7.58 -18.02
C LEU A 303 0.62 -8.84 -17.50
N THR A 304 0.12 -10.04 -17.85
CA THR A 304 0.73 -11.29 -17.40
C THR A 304 2.07 -11.53 -18.11
N GLY A 305 2.12 -11.30 -19.43
CA GLY A 305 3.34 -11.42 -20.22
C GLY A 305 4.41 -10.44 -19.77
N GLN A 306 4.04 -9.17 -19.56
CA GLN A 306 4.94 -8.15 -19.03
C GLN A 306 5.43 -8.53 -17.62
N PHE A 307 4.56 -9.06 -16.76
CA PHE A 307 4.93 -9.54 -15.42
C PHE A 307 5.95 -10.66 -15.43
N VAL A 308 5.76 -11.67 -16.29
CA VAL A 308 6.72 -12.76 -16.42
C VAL A 308 8.06 -12.25 -16.98
N LYS A 309 8.04 -11.34 -17.96
CA LYS A 309 9.26 -10.70 -18.48
C LYS A 309 9.98 -9.87 -17.42
N PHE A 310 9.24 -9.17 -16.57
CA PHE A 310 9.83 -8.42 -15.46
C PHE A 310 10.56 -9.35 -14.48
N ILE A 311 9.93 -10.48 -14.11
CA ILE A 311 10.56 -11.49 -13.25
C ILE A 311 11.87 -12.00 -13.87
N GLU A 312 11.84 -12.32 -15.17
CA GLU A 312 13.04 -12.75 -15.90
C GLU A 312 14.16 -11.70 -15.85
N GLN A 313 13.82 -10.43 -15.98
CA GLN A 313 14.78 -9.33 -15.95
C GLN A 313 15.42 -9.12 -14.56
N VAL A 314 14.65 -9.25 -13.48
CA VAL A 314 15.12 -8.90 -12.12
C VAL A 314 15.60 -10.11 -11.30
N LEU A 315 15.15 -11.32 -11.62
CA LEU A 315 15.55 -12.58 -10.95
C LEU A 315 16.31 -13.53 -11.88
N GLY A 316 16.42 -13.24 -13.18
CA GLY A 316 17.14 -14.05 -14.15
C GLY A 316 16.30 -15.15 -14.79
N ALA A 317 16.72 -15.55 -16.00
CA ALA A 317 16.02 -16.57 -16.80
C ALA A 317 16.13 -17.99 -16.23
N GLU A 318 17.20 -18.30 -15.49
CA GLU A 318 17.46 -19.65 -14.97
C GLU A 318 16.47 -20.09 -13.88
N THR A 319 16.01 -19.14 -13.05
CA THR A 319 15.06 -19.39 -11.95
C THR A 319 13.62 -19.01 -12.31
N LEU A 320 13.39 -18.50 -13.53
CA LEU A 320 12.09 -18.01 -13.98
C LEU A 320 10.96 -19.05 -13.81
N PRO A 321 11.11 -20.33 -14.23
CA PRO A 321 10.05 -21.32 -14.06
C PRO A 321 9.64 -21.49 -12.59
N GLN A 322 10.60 -21.59 -11.67
CA GLN A 322 10.38 -21.79 -10.25
C GLN A 322 9.75 -20.57 -9.60
N ASN A 323 10.17 -19.36 -10.00
CA ASN A 323 9.60 -18.11 -9.49
C ASN A 323 8.16 -17.92 -9.94
N VAL A 324 7.87 -18.18 -11.21
CA VAL A 324 6.50 -18.12 -11.76
C VAL A 324 5.60 -19.16 -11.11
N GLU A 325 6.12 -20.37 -10.87
CA GLU A 325 5.36 -21.41 -10.19
C GLU A 325 5.04 -21.02 -8.74
N TYR A 326 6.04 -20.60 -7.98
CA TYR A 326 5.89 -20.17 -6.59
C TYR A 326 4.86 -19.03 -6.44
N ILE A 327 4.92 -18.00 -7.29
CA ILE A 327 3.92 -16.92 -7.29
C ILE A 327 2.54 -17.48 -7.67
N GLY A 328 2.49 -18.38 -8.65
CA GLY A 328 1.26 -19.03 -9.08
C GLY A 328 0.59 -19.88 -8.00
N GLU A 329 1.36 -20.66 -7.25
CA GLU A 329 0.88 -21.47 -6.12
C GLU A 329 0.22 -20.59 -5.05
N ILE A 330 0.88 -19.50 -4.67
CA ILE A 330 0.40 -18.56 -3.66
C ILE A 330 -0.85 -17.82 -4.11
N LEU A 331 -0.85 -17.24 -5.32
CA LEU A 331 -1.98 -16.45 -5.82
C LEU A 331 -3.14 -17.32 -6.34
N GLY A 332 -2.84 -18.56 -6.74
CA GLY A 332 -3.78 -19.49 -7.34
C GLY A 332 -4.70 -20.18 -6.35
N GLN A 333 -4.41 -20.08 -5.05
CA GLN A 333 -5.16 -20.71 -3.96
C GLN A 333 -5.44 -22.20 -4.24
N GLY A 334 -4.45 -22.90 -4.84
CA GLY A 334 -4.53 -24.32 -5.20
C GLY A 334 -5.48 -24.68 -6.36
N LYS A 335 -6.07 -23.71 -7.07
CA LYS A 335 -6.99 -23.98 -8.20
C LYS A 335 -6.32 -23.89 -9.57
N LYS A 336 -5.21 -23.16 -9.65
CA LYS A 336 -4.43 -22.89 -10.84
C LYS A 336 -2.97 -22.80 -10.44
N GLU A 337 -2.09 -23.05 -11.39
CA GLU A 337 -0.63 -23.11 -11.20
C GLU A 337 0.07 -22.17 -12.18
N GLY A 338 1.30 -21.78 -11.82
CA GLY A 338 2.17 -20.89 -12.57
C GLY A 338 1.49 -19.68 -13.24
N ARG A 339 1.73 -19.53 -14.55
CA ARG A 339 1.24 -18.38 -15.34
C ARG A 339 -0.28 -18.27 -15.37
N LEU A 340 -1.01 -19.37 -15.29
CA LEU A 340 -2.49 -19.36 -15.34
C LEU A 340 -3.09 -18.82 -14.03
N ALA A 341 -2.47 -19.10 -12.89
CA ALA A 341 -2.84 -18.52 -11.61
C ALA A 341 -2.63 -17.02 -11.59
N ILE A 342 -1.44 -16.56 -12.02
CA ILE A 342 -1.10 -15.13 -12.12
C ILE A 342 -2.09 -14.40 -13.02
N ARG A 343 -2.37 -14.94 -14.22
CA ARG A 343 -3.36 -14.34 -15.15
C ARG A 343 -4.74 -14.21 -14.52
N HIS A 344 -5.18 -15.24 -13.82
CA HIS A 344 -6.46 -15.21 -13.11
C HIS A 344 -6.48 -14.17 -11.98
N TYR A 345 -5.40 -14.07 -11.21
CA TYR A 345 -5.27 -13.08 -10.15
C TYR A 345 -5.40 -11.65 -10.72
N PHE A 346 -4.70 -11.34 -11.83
CA PHE A 346 -4.80 -10.04 -12.48
C PHE A 346 -6.22 -9.70 -12.99
N LEU A 347 -6.95 -10.70 -13.49
CA LEU A 347 -8.33 -10.50 -13.98
C LEU A 347 -9.35 -10.27 -12.87
N SER A 348 -9.19 -10.98 -11.75
CA SER A 348 -10.26 -11.14 -10.76
C SER A 348 -9.99 -10.44 -9.42
N ASN A 349 -8.74 -10.42 -8.96
CA ASN A 349 -8.42 -10.13 -7.55
C ASN A 349 -7.49 -8.91 -7.40
N PHE A 350 -6.54 -8.72 -8.33
CA PHE A 350 -5.56 -7.64 -8.24
C PHE A 350 -6.21 -6.26 -8.03
N TYR A 351 -7.23 -5.93 -8.83
CA TYR A 351 -7.85 -4.61 -8.72
C TYR A 351 -8.61 -4.41 -7.39
N SER A 352 -9.26 -5.45 -6.87
CA SER A 352 -9.92 -5.35 -5.56
C SER A 352 -8.91 -5.16 -4.42
N ASP A 353 -7.78 -5.86 -4.48
CA ASP A 353 -6.70 -5.72 -3.50
C ASP A 353 -6.11 -4.32 -3.57
N HIS A 354 -5.89 -3.80 -4.78
CA HIS A 354 -5.43 -2.44 -5.04
C HIS A 354 -6.40 -1.37 -4.50
N VAL A 355 -7.71 -1.52 -4.76
CA VAL A 355 -8.74 -0.61 -4.21
C VAL A 355 -8.74 -0.62 -2.67
N LYS A 356 -8.55 -1.80 -2.05
CA LYS A 356 -8.47 -1.97 -0.60
C LYS A 356 -7.23 -1.27 -0.03
N MET A 357 -6.05 -1.51 -0.63
CA MET A 357 -4.78 -0.89 -0.23
C MET A 357 -4.87 0.64 -0.18
N TYR A 358 -5.49 1.25 -1.19
CA TYR A 358 -5.66 2.71 -1.27
C TYR A 358 -6.98 3.22 -0.70
N LYS A 359 -7.66 2.46 0.17
CA LYS A 359 -8.87 2.90 0.90
C LYS A 359 -9.95 3.52 -0.02
N LYS A 360 -10.27 2.85 -1.13
CA LYS A 360 -11.24 3.31 -2.17
C LYS A 360 -10.83 4.58 -2.90
N ARG A 361 -9.52 4.81 -3.04
CA ARG A 361 -8.91 5.90 -3.81
C ARG A 361 -7.74 5.35 -4.63
N PRO A 362 -7.98 4.35 -5.49
CA PRO A 362 -6.91 3.67 -6.22
C PRO A 362 -6.16 4.63 -7.15
N ILE A 363 -4.86 4.45 -7.24
CA ILE A 363 -3.98 5.23 -8.12
C ILE A 363 -3.89 4.65 -9.53
N TYR A 364 -3.96 3.32 -9.67
CA TYR A 364 -4.21 2.64 -10.92
C TYR A 364 -5.72 2.50 -11.14
N TRP A 365 -6.22 2.87 -12.31
CA TRP A 365 -7.62 2.69 -12.67
C TRP A 365 -7.77 1.57 -13.68
N GLN A 366 -8.80 0.76 -13.50
CA GLN A 366 -9.09 -0.36 -14.39
C GLN A 366 -10.25 0.00 -15.30
N PHE A 367 -9.99 0.04 -16.61
CA PHE A 367 -11.04 -0.03 -17.63
C PHE A 367 -11.59 -1.44 -17.65
N ASP A 368 -12.91 -1.58 -17.65
CA ASP A 368 -13.59 -2.88 -17.57
C ASP A 368 -14.87 -2.88 -18.40
N SER A 369 -14.92 -3.74 -19.43
CA SER A 369 -16.09 -3.88 -20.28
C SER A 369 -17.26 -4.60 -19.60
N GLY A 370 -16.98 -5.46 -18.61
CA GLY A 370 -18.00 -6.21 -17.92
C GLY A 370 -17.66 -7.67 -17.63
N LYS A 371 -18.71 -8.44 -17.37
CA LYS A 371 -18.62 -9.79 -16.78
C LYS A 371 -18.08 -10.85 -17.73
N GLN A 372 -18.10 -10.61 -19.04
CA GLN A 372 -17.50 -11.53 -20.00
C GLN A 372 -15.98 -11.37 -20.07
N ASN A 373 -15.39 -10.35 -19.42
CA ASN A 373 -13.99 -9.96 -19.59
C ASN A 373 -13.67 -9.72 -21.06
N GLY A 374 -14.55 -9.01 -21.78
CA GLY A 374 -14.32 -8.65 -23.18
C GLY A 374 -13.08 -7.78 -23.35
N PHE A 375 -12.94 -6.76 -22.52
CA PHE A 375 -11.79 -5.87 -22.46
C PHE A 375 -11.53 -5.40 -21.04
N LYS A 376 -10.27 -5.52 -20.60
CA LYS A 376 -9.77 -4.91 -19.37
C LYS A 376 -8.41 -4.29 -19.62
N ALA A 377 -8.14 -3.17 -18.97
CA ALA A 377 -6.82 -2.54 -19.00
C ALA A 377 -6.56 -1.74 -17.72
N LEU A 378 -5.30 -1.60 -17.32
CA LEU A 378 -4.87 -0.74 -16.22
C LEU A 378 -4.16 0.50 -16.74
N ILE A 379 -4.46 1.66 -16.14
CA ILE A 379 -3.77 2.93 -16.35
C ILE A 379 -3.31 3.47 -15.01
N TYR A 380 -2.16 4.15 -14.97
CA TYR A 380 -1.78 4.97 -13.82
C TYR A 380 -2.35 6.38 -13.94
N MET A 381 -3.13 6.84 -12.96
CA MET A 381 -3.85 8.13 -13.06
C MET A 381 -2.93 9.34 -13.28
N GLN A 382 -1.67 9.31 -12.81
CA GLN A 382 -0.73 10.40 -13.07
C GLN A 382 -0.25 10.45 -14.53
N ARG A 383 -0.54 9.41 -15.32
CA ARG A 383 -0.28 9.36 -16.77
C ARG A 383 -1.54 9.65 -17.59
N TRP A 384 -2.61 10.12 -16.94
CA TRP A 384 -3.80 10.54 -17.66
C TRP A 384 -3.49 11.68 -18.62
N SER A 385 -4.03 11.59 -19.83
CA SER A 385 -3.97 12.66 -20.83
C SER A 385 -5.33 12.77 -21.54
N ALA A 386 -5.55 13.91 -22.20
CA ALA A 386 -6.74 14.14 -23.01
C ALA A 386 -6.91 13.10 -24.15
N ASP A 387 -5.82 12.45 -24.58
CA ASP A 387 -5.81 11.48 -25.68
C ASP A 387 -5.92 10.02 -25.22
N LEU A 388 -5.73 9.76 -23.92
CA LEU A 388 -5.70 8.41 -23.34
C LEU A 388 -6.90 7.53 -23.76
N ILE A 389 -8.13 8.07 -23.70
CA ILE A 389 -9.33 7.29 -24.05
C ILE A 389 -9.35 6.96 -25.55
N GLY A 390 -8.87 7.87 -26.39
CA GLY A 390 -8.74 7.65 -27.82
C GLY A 390 -7.70 6.57 -28.13
N ASP A 391 -6.53 6.64 -27.50
CA ASP A 391 -5.46 5.66 -27.66
C ASP A 391 -5.89 4.28 -27.16
N LEU A 392 -6.54 4.21 -25.99
CA LEU A 392 -7.12 2.99 -25.44
C LEU A 392 -8.12 2.34 -26.40
N ARG A 393 -8.95 3.16 -27.06
CA ARG A 393 -9.93 2.67 -28.03
C ARG A 393 -9.27 1.98 -29.21
N VAL A 394 -8.25 2.59 -29.79
CA VAL A 394 -7.58 2.09 -31.00
C VAL A 394 -6.63 0.94 -30.66
N SER A 395 -5.72 1.16 -29.72
CA SER A 395 -4.62 0.23 -29.42
C SER A 395 -5.04 -0.88 -28.44
N GLY A 396 -6.11 -0.70 -27.68
CA GLY A 396 -6.65 -1.70 -26.76
C GLY A 396 -7.93 -2.36 -27.27
N VAL A 397 -9.01 -1.58 -27.38
CA VAL A 397 -10.36 -2.11 -27.68
C VAL A 397 -10.44 -2.70 -29.08
N HIS A 398 -10.00 -1.99 -30.12
CA HIS A 398 -10.02 -2.52 -31.49
C HIS A 398 -9.02 -3.67 -31.69
N TRP A 399 -7.89 -3.62 -30.99
CA TRP A 399 -6.91 -4.72 -30.99
C TRP A 399 -7.54 -6.03 -30.50
N ILE A 400 -8.20 -6.04 -29.34
CA ILE A 400 -8.79 -7.27 -28.80
C ILE A 400 -10.00 -7.74 -29.62
N GLN A 401 -10.78 -6.82 -30.20
CA GLN A 401 -11.87 -7.20 -31.13
C GLN A 401 -11.33 -8.00 -32.32
N ARG A 402 -10.24 -7.54 -32.96
CA ARG A 402 -9.61 -8.25 -34.08
C ARG A 402 -9.10 -9.63 -33.67
N ILE A 403 -8.55 -9.75 -32.45
CA ILE A 403 -8.13 -11.04 -31.90
C ILE A 403 -9.32 -11.99 -31.79
N TYR A 404 -10.42 -11.55 -31.16
CA TYR A 404 -11.60 -12.40 -31.00
C TYR A 404 -12.22 -12.79 -32.35
N GLU A 405 -12.28 -11.88 -33.32
CA GLU A 405 -12.77 -12.17 -34.67
C GLU A 405 -11.93 -13.26 -35.36
N ASN A 406 -10.61 -13.14 -35.29
CA ASN A 406 -9.70 -14.14 -35.86
C ASN A 406 -9.81 -15.49 -35.13
N GLU A 407 -9.85 -15.49 -33.80
CA GLU A 407 -10.00 -16.72 -33.02
C GLU A 407 -11.35 -17.40 -33.25
N ILE A 408 -12.44 -16.64 -33.40
CA ILE A 408 -13.76 -17.19 -33.77
C ILE A 408 -13.66 -17.90 -35.12
N LYS A 409 -13.05 -17.26 -36.12
CA LYS A 409 -12.84 -17.87 -37.44
C LYS A 409 -12.03 -19.16 -37.35
N ASN A 410 -10.92 -19.15 -36.59
CA ASN A 410 -10.11 -20.35 -36.36
C ASN A 410 -10.92 -21.48 -35.71
N MET A 411 -11.82 -21.16 -34.77
CA MET A 411 -12.69 -22.16 -34.15
C MET A 411 -13.76 -22.69 -35.11
N ASP A 412 -14.34 -21.85 -35.98
CA ASP A 412 -15.29 -22.29 -37.00
C ASP A 412 -14.62 -23.23 -38.01
N ASP A 413 -13.42 -22.90 -38.48
CA ASP A 413 -12.63 -23.76 -39.37
C ASP A 413 -12.36 -25.13 -38.71
N LEU A 414 -12.00 -25.15 -37.42
CA LEU A 414 -11.77 -26.40 -36.67
C LEU A 414 -13.05 -27.24 -36.51
N ILE A 415 -14.19 -26.59 -36.29
CA ILE A 415 -15.49 -27.25 -36.15
C ILE A 415 -15.90 -27.94 -37.46
N GLU A 416 -15.63 -27.30 -38.60
CA GLU A 416 -15.97 -27.83 -39.93
C GLU A 416 -15.06 -29.00 -40.35
N HIS A 417 -13.77 -28.93 -40.00
CA HIS A 417 -12.75 -29.83 -40.56
C HIS A 417 -12.23 -30.90 -39.57
N SER A 418 -12.51 -30.81 -38.26
CA SER A 418 -12.04 -31.82 -37.30
C SER A 418 -12.92 -33.08 -37.28
N ASP A 419 -12.30 -34.23 -37.50
CA ASP A 419 -12.92 -35.54 -37.33
C ASP A 419 -13.20 -35.89 -35.85
N SER A 420 -12.53 -35.22 -34.92
CA SER A 420 -12.66 -35.45 -33.48
C SER A 420 -13.91 -34.76 -32.92
N ALA A 421 -14.90 -35.56 -32.51
CA ALA A 421 -16.11 -35.05 -31.84
C ALA A 421 -15.79 -34.31 -30.52
N ARG A 422 -14.66 -34.63 -29.86
CA ARG A 422 -14.21 -33.93 -28.66
C ARG A 422 -13.69 -32.53 -29.00
N GLU A 423 -12.80 -32.44 -29.98
CA GLU A 423 -12.23 -31.15 -30.41
C GLU A 423 -13.30 -30.21 -30.93
N ARG A 424 -14.25 -30.71 -31.73
CA ARG A 424 -15.40 -29.91 -32.19
C ARG A 424 -16.20 -29.32 -31.03
N ARG A 425 -16.49 -30.11 -29.99
CA ARG A 425 -17.19 -29.62 -28.79
C ARG A 425 -16.38 -28.60 -27.98
N GLU A 426 -15.07 -28.78 -27.87
CA GLU A 426 -14.19 -27.82 -27.19
C GLU A 426 -14.12 -26.50 -27.96
N ALA A 427 -14.00 -26.56 -29.29
CA ALA A 427 -14.04 -25.39 -30.17
C ALA A 427 -15.40 -24.66 -30.15
N GLU A 428 -16.53 -25.39 -30.18
CA GLU A 428 -17.87 -24.79 -30.05
C GLU A 428 -18.02 -23.98 -28.75
N ARG A 429 -17.50 -24.52 -27.63
CA ARG A 429 -17.52 -23.84 -26.33
C ARG A 429 -16.66 -22.58 -26.36
N ARG A 430 -15.42 -22.66 -26.87
CA ARG A 430 -14.50 -21.53 -26.98
C ARG A 430 -15.06 -20.45 -27.92
N ARG A 431 -15.59 -20.82 -29.09
CA ARG A 431 -16.27 -19.90 -30.01
C ARG A 431 -17.42 -19.15 -29.34
N THR A 432 -18.28 -19.88 -28.62
CA THR A 432 -19.43 -19.28 -27.93
C THR A 432 -18.98 -18.27 -26.86
N LYS A 433 -17.88 -18.55 -26.16
CA LYS A 433 -17.26 -17.63 -25.20
C LYS A 433 -16.75 -16.37 -25.90
N LEU A 434 -15.95 -16.54 -26.96
CA LEU A 434 -15.39 -15.43 -27.75
C LEU A 434 -16.48 -14.55 -28.37
N GLN A 435 -17.58 -15.13 -28.86
CA GLN A 435 -18.73 -14.36 -29.40
C GLN A 435 -19.37 -13.46 -28.33
N LYS A 436 -19.46 -13.93 -27.08
CA LYS A 436 -19.94 -13.11 -25.95
C LYS A 436 -18.96 -12.01 -25.59
N GLN A 437 -17.66 -12.30 -25.56
CA GLN A 437 -16.59 -11.33 -25.31
C GLN A 437 -16.55 -10.25 -26.39
N LEU A 438 -16.60 -10.63 -27.67
CA LEU A 438 -16.63 -9.72 -28.81
C LEU A 438 -17.86 -8.81 -28.77
N LYS A 439 -19.03 -9.37 -28.46
CA LYS A 439 -20.25 -8.57 -28.29
C LYS A 439 -20.10 -7.53 -27.17
N GLU A 440 -19.66 -7.96 -25.97
CA GLU A 440 -19.44 -7.04 -24.84
C GLU A 440 -18.43 -5.95 -25.20
N THR A 441 -17.36 -6.30 -25.91
CA THR A 441 -16.31 -5.36 -26.32
C THR A 441 -16.82 -4.35 -27.36
N ARG A 442 -17.68 -4.75 -28.28
CA ARG A 442 -18.31 -3.83 -29.26
C ARG A 442 -19.30 -2.87 -28.59
N ASP A 443 -20.09 -3.38 -27.64
CA ASP A 443 -20.99 -2.54 -26.84
C ASP A 443 -20.18 -1.53 -25.99
N TYR A 444 -19.02 -1.95 -25.48
CA TYR A 444 -18.09 -1.10 -24.74
C TYR A 444 -17.40 -0.05 -25.62
N ASP A 445 -17.00 -0.41 -26.85
CA ASP A 445 -16.41 0.52 -27.83
C ASP A 445 -17.33 1.72 -28.12
N GLY A 446 -18.64 1.50 -28.19
CA GLY A 446 -19.61 2.58 -28.31
C GLY A 446 -19.48 3.62 -27.18
N LYS A 447 -19.37 3.17 -25.93
CA LYS A 447 -19.21 4.04 -24.75
C LYS A 447 -17.87 4.77 -24.75
N ILE A 448 -16.79 4.05 -25.05
CA ILE A 448 -15.43 4.61 -25.13
C ILE A 448 -15.36 5.65 -26.25
N GLY A 449 -15.97 5.39 -27.40
CA GLY A 449 -16.03 6.31 -28.52
C GLY A 449 -16.70 7.64 -28.19
N HIS A 450 -17.77 7.62 -27.38
CA HIS A 450 -18.40 8.86 -26.91
C HIS A 450 -17.45 9.69 -26.05
N LEU A 451 -16.77 9.07 -25.07
CA LEU A 451 -15.86 9.79 -24.16
C LEU A 451 -14.54 10.20 -24.83
N ALA A 452 -14.06 9.44 -25.81
CA ALA A 452 -12.83 9.76 -26.56
C ALA A 452 -12.93 11.14 -27.23
N ASN A 453 -14.10 11.47 -27.78
CA ASN A 453 -14.34 12.76 -28.44
C ASN A 453 -14.41 13.94 -27.44
N GLU A 454 -14.69 13.67 -26.17
CA GLU A 454 -14.75 14.71 -25.12
C GLU A 454 -13.35 15.16 -24.67
N ARG A 455 -12.29 14.37 -24.93
CA ARG A 455 -10.88 14.68 -24.61
C ARG A 455 -10.69 15.22 -23.19
N LYS A 456 -11.29 14.55 -22.21
CA LYS A 456 -11.27 15.00 -20.82
C LYS A 456 -9.87 14.96 -20.23
N GLU A 457 -9.50 16.08 -19.64
CA GLU A 457 -8.30 16.22 -18.81
C GLU A 457 -8.70 16.23 -17.34
N ILE A 458 -7.80 15.78 -16.46
CA ILE A 458 -8.05 15.76 -15.02
C ILE A 458 -7.04 16.64 -14.30
N ASP A 459 -7.50 17.32 -13.24
CA ASP A 459 -6.61 17.92 -12.25
C ASP A 459 -6.44 16.92 -11.10
N LEU A 460 -5.21 16.51 -10.82
CA LEU A 460 -4.94 15.53 -9.76
C LEU A 460 -5.37 16.05 -8.37
N ASP A 461 -5.41 17.37 -8.18
CA ASP A 461 -5.79 18.01 -6.91
C ASP A 461 -7.30 17.95 -6.62
N ASP A 462 -8.15 17.71 -7.63
CA ASP A 462 -9.59 17.44 -7.42
C ASP A 462 -9.84 16.13 -6.66
N GLY A 463 -8.81 15.30 -6.58
CA GLY A 463 -8.80 14.06 -5.81
C GLY A 463 -9.46 12.90 -6.54
N VAL A 464 -9.04 11.69 -6.16
CA VAL A 464 -9.38 10.46 -6.88
C VAL A 464 -10.88 10.27 -7.07
N LYS A 465 -11.70 10.45 -6.03
CA LYS A 465 -13.15 10.14 -6.14
C LYS A 465 -13.89 11.04 -7.13
N TRP A 466 -13.49 12.31 -7.23
CA TRP A 466 -14.11 13.24 -8.15
C TRP A 466 -13.66 12.93 -9.58
N ASN A 467 -12.35 12.84 -9.81
CA ASN A 467 -11.77 12.52 -11.12
C ASN A 467 -12.28 11.18 -11.65
N TYR A 468 -12.32 10.16 -10.79
CA TYR A 468 -12.82 8.84 -11.13
C TYR A 468 -14.25 8.89 -11.63
N LYS A 469 -15.12 9.75 -11.07
CA LYS A 469 -16.49 9.93 -11.56
C LYS A 469 -16.51 10.73 -12.87
N TYR A 470 -15.77 11.84 -12.91
CA TYR A 470 -15.75 12.80 -14.00
C TYR A 470 -15.39 12.17 -15.35
N VAL A 471 -14.34 11.34 -15.39
CA VAL A 471 -13.84 10.73 -16.65
C VAL A 471 -14.82 9.73 -17.27
N GLN A 472 -15.85 9.29 -16.55
CA GLN A 472 -16.85 8.32 -17.04
C GLN A 472 -18.21 8.95 -17.38
N THR A 473 -18.39 10.25 -17.13
CA THR A 473 -19.69 10.93 -17.21
C THR A 473 -19.81 11.76 -18.46
N SER A 474 -20.59 11.34 -19.47
CA SER A 474 -20.68 12.07 -20.75
C SER A 474 -21.32 13.46 -20.64
N MET A 475 -21.23 14.26 -21.70
CA MET A 475 -22.00 15.50 -21.86
C MET A 475 -23.51 15.20 -21.72
N GLY A 476 -24.11 15.58 -20.58
CA GLY A 476 -25.46 15.17 -20.18
C GLY A 476 -25.55 14.49 -18.81
N ASP A 477 -24.45 14.42 -18.06
CA ASP A 477 -24.35 13.85 -16.71
C ASP A 477 -24.69 12.34 -16.62
N ILE A 478 -24.58 11.63 -17.74
CA ILE A 478 -24.80 10.19 -17.81
C ILE A 478 -23.49 9.46 -17.54
N ASN A 479 -23.43 8.68 -16.48
CA ASN A 479 -22.27 7.83 -16.19
C ASN A 479 -22.31 6.56 -17.06
N LEU A 480 -21.31 6.40 -17.95
CA LEU A 480 -21.20 5.26 -18.87
C LEU A 480 -20.60 4.00 -18.22
N ASN A 481 -20.11 4.11 -16.99
CA ASN A 481 -19.50 3.04 -16.20
C ASN A 481 -18.39 2.32 -16.98
N ILE A 482 -17.40 3.07 -17.44
CA ILE A 482 -16.27 2.54 -18.22
C ILE A 482 -15.14 1.99 -17.35
N LEU A 483 -15.08 2.38 -16.08
CA LEU A 483 -14.09 1.90 -15.11
C LEU A 483 -14.75 0.92 -14.12
N SER A 484 -13.95 0.04 -13.54
CA SER A 484 -14.34 -0.85 -12.43
C SER A 484 -14.91 -0.06 -11.24
N LYS A 485 -15.66 -0.69 -10.34
CA LYS A 485 -16.18 0.01 -9.14
C LYS A 485 -15.09 0.14 -8.06
N ILE A 486 -15.15 1.22 -7.28
CA ILE A 486 -14.22 1.52 -6.16
C ILE A 486 -14.95 1.69 -4.82
#